data_AF-A0A6A5XXU6-F1
#
_entry.id   AF-A0A6A5XXU6-F1
#
_cell.length_a   1.000
_cell.length_b   1.000
_cell.length_c   1.000
_cell.angle_alpha   90.00
_cell.angle_beta   90.00
_cell.angle_gamma   90.00
#
_symmetry.space_group_name_H-M   'P 1'
#
loop_
_entity.id
_entity.type
_entity.pdbx_description
1 polymer ?
#
loop_
_entity_poly.entity_id
_entity_poly.type
_entity_poly.pdbx_seq_one_letter_code
_entity_poly.pdbx_strand_id
1 'polypeptide(L)'
;MLVELKSGETLNGHLVNCDTWMNLTLKEVIQTSSGGDKFWRIPEIYVRGSTIKYLQVPNEIVDVVKEQQVKDQANRGGRGGSSARGDHRGDRGGRGTRGRGRGRGRGGGGGGGGGGGGGGS
;
A
#
# COMPACT_ATOMS: atom_id res chain seq x y z
N MET A 1 1.15 -21.48 17.83
CA MET A 1 1.46 -22.01 16.48
C MET A 1 2.94 -22.33 16.43
N LEU A 2 3.37 -23.31 15.63
CA LEU A 2 4.79 -23.62 15.45
C LEU A 2 5.27 -23.15 14.08
N VAL A 3 6.46 -22.56 14.04
CA VAL A 3 7.14 -22.10 12.83
C VAL A 3 8.52 -22.76 12.81
N GLU A 4 8.84 -23.47 11.73
CA GLU A 4 10.20 -23.97 11.49
C GLU A 4 10.90 -23.06 10.47
N LEU A 5 12.07 -22.56 10.84
CA LEU A 5 12.91 -21.74 9.97
C LEU A 5 13.83 -22.63 9.12
N LYS A 6 14.29 -22.11 7.99
CA LYS A 6 15.29 -22.77 7.13
C LYS A 6 16.63 -23.02 7.84
N SER A 7 16.92 -22.26 8.90
CA SER A 7 18.07 -22.47 9.79
C SER A 7 17.93 -23.73 10.68
N GLY A 8 16.73 -24.33 10.74
CA GLY A 8 16.40 -25.44 11.63
C GLY A 8 15.88 -25.02 13.01
N GLU A 9 15.92 -23.72 13.33
CA GLU A 9 15.34 -23.19 14.56
C GLU A 9 13.82 -23.28 14.50
N THR A 10 13.19 -23.50 15.65
CA THR A 10 11.73 -23.52 15.77
C THR A 10 11.25 -22.42 16.69
N LEU A 11 10.14 -21.77 16.31
CA LEU A 11 9.48 -20.74 17.09
C LEU A 11 8.07 -21.21 17.40
N ASN A 12 7.73 -21.31 18.68
CA ASN A 12 6.38 -21.60 19.14
C ASN A 12 5.79 -20.37 19.84
N GLY A 13 4.73 -19.78 19.28
CA GLY A 13 4.10 -18.60 19.85
C GLY A 13 2.77 -18.22 19.20
N HIS A 14 2.25 -17.05 19.54
CA HIS A 14 0.96 -16.55 19.05
C HIS A 14 1.15 -15.62 17.85
N LEU A 15 0.45 -15.89 16.75
CA LEU A 15 0.46 -15.03 15.58
C LEU A 15 -0.28 -13.72 15.88
N VAL A 16 0.42 -12.59 15.73
CA VAL A 16 -0.16 -11.25 15.86
C VAL A 16 -0.48 -10.67 14.50
N ASN A 17 0.44 -10.81 13.55
CA ASN A 17 0.29 -10.26 12.21
C ASN A 17 0.99 -11.14 11.17
N CYS A 18 0.43 -11.16 9.96
CA CYS A 18 0.96 -11.85 8.79
C CYS A 18 0.69 -10.99 7.56
N ASP A 19 1.72 -10.72 6.75
CA ASP A 19 1.58 -9.98 5.50
C ASP A 19 1.57 -10.88 4.25
N THR A 20 1.40 -10.28 3.08
CA THR A 20 1.37 -11.00 1.79
C THR A 20 2.68 -11.66 1.39
N TRP A 21 3.81 -11.30 2.02
CA TRP A 21 5.12 -11.91 1.81
C TRP A 21 5.45 -12.96 2.87
N MET A 22 4.47 -13.32 3.71
CA MET A 22 4.60 -14.20 4.87
C MET A 22 5.56 -13.69 5.94
N ASN A 23 5.81 -12.39 6.05
CA ASN A 23 6.48 -11.87 7.23
C ASN A 23 5.51 -11.97 8.42
N LEU A 24 6.02 -12.48 9.54
CA LEU A 24 5.22 -12.77 10.73
C LEU A 24 5.68 -11.92 11.91
N THR A 25 4.72 -11.46 12.70
CA THR A 25 4.96 -10.98 14.06
C THR A 25 4.35 -11.96 15.03
N LEU A 26 5.17 -12.52 15.92
CA LEU A 26 4.74 -13.49 16.93
C LEU A 26 4.96 -12.91 18.33
N LYS A 27 4.07 -13.24 19.27
CA LYS A 27 4.17 -12.89 20.69
C LYS A 27 4.27 -14.12 21.58
N GLU A 28 4.86 -13.91 22.75
CA GLU A 28 5.07 -14.91 23.81
C GLU A 28 5.73 -16.18 23.25
N VAL A 29 6.85 -15.98 22.57
CA VAL A 29 7.51 -17.02 21.78
C VAL A 29 8.50 -17.81 22.61
N ILE A 30 8.48 -19.12 22.43
CA ILE A 30 9.57 -20.01 22.82
C ILE A 30 10.35 -20.34 21.54
N GLN A 31 11.58 -19.86 21.48
CA GLN A 31 12.54 -20.24 20.44
C GLN A 31 13.32 -21.46 20.90
N THR A 32 13.43 -22.46 20.03
CA THR A 32 14.32 -23.60 20.21
C THR A 32 15.44 -23.52 19.18
N SER A 33 16.68 -23.76 19.62
CA SER A 33 17.84 -23.89 18.72
C SER A 33 17.62 -25.00 17.70
N SER A 34 18.35 -24.95 16.58
CA SER A 34 18.33 -26.03 15.59
C SER A 34 18.80 -27.38 16.14
N GLY A 35 19.61 -27.39 17.20
CA GLY A 35 20.06 -28.59 17.90
C GLY A 35 19.07 -29.13 18.95
N GLY A 36 17.98 -28.39 19.26
CA GLY A 36 17.01 -28.81 20.29
C GLY A 36 17.51 -28.69 21.74
N ASP A 37 18.70 -28.14 21.95
CA ASP A 37 19.39 -28.11 23.24
C ASP A 37 19.17 -26.82 24.04
N LYS A 38 18.75 -25.73 23.37
CA LYS A 38 18.60 -24.41 23.97
C LYS A 38 17.24 -23.82 23.67
N PHE A 39 16.67 -23.20 24.69
CA PHE A 39 15.35 -22.58 24.64
C PHE A 39 15.43 -21.14 25.15
N TRP A 40 14.78 -20.23 24.44
CA TRP A 40 14.67 -18.83 24.82
C TRP A 40 13.22 -18.39 24.84
N ARG A 41 12.82 -17.67 25.89
CA ARG A 41 11.53 -17.01 25.95
C ARG A 41 11.67 -15.58 25.47
N ILE A 42 10.94 -15.26 24.41
CA ILE A 42 11.02 -13.98 23.71
C ILE A 42 9.63 -13.34 23.75
N PRO A 43 9.47 -12.12 24.30
CA PRO A 43 8.17 -11.47 24.37
C PRO A 43 7.52 -11.24 23.01
N GLU A 44 8.31 -10.81 22.02
CA GLU A 44 7.87 -10.54 20.66
C GLU A 44 9.02 -10.75 19.67
N ILE A 45 8.73 -11.32 18.50
CA ILE A 45 9.71 -11.54 17.43
C ILE A 45 9.11 -11.24 16.06
N TYR A 46 9.93 -10.65 15.20
CA TYR A 46 9.64 -10.47 13.79
C TYR A 46 10.39 -11.52 12.97
N VAL A 47 9.67 -12.23 12.10
CA VAL A 47 10.21 -13.27 11.23
C VAL A 47 10.02 -12.87 9.78
N ARG A 48 11.10 -12.91 9.00
CA ARG A 48 11.05 -12.65 7.57
C ARG A 48 10.47 -13.87 6.84
N GLY A 49 9.45 -13.68 5.99
CA GLY A 49 8.77 -14.80 5.33
C GLY A 49 9.67 -15.69 4.48
N SER A 50 10.71 -15.11 3.86
CA SER A 50 11.67 -15.87 3.04
C SER A 50 12.51 -16.88 3.82
N THR A 51 12.61 -16.75 5.15
CA THR A 51 13.36 -17.68 6.02
C THR A 51 12.50 -18.81 6.57
N ILE A 52 11.18 -18.79 6.33
CA ILE A 52 10.26 -19.81 6.81
C ILE A 52 10.37 -21.05 5.93
N LYS A 53 10.39 -22.24 6.56
CA LYS A 53 10.33 -23.53 5.89
C LYS A 53 8.89 -24.04 5.88
N TYR A 54 8.25 -24.13 7.04
CA TYR A 54 6.83 -24.44 7.17
C TYR A 54 6.23 -23.91 8.47
N LEU A 55 4.90 -23.89 8.54
CA LEU A 55 4.11 -23.54 9.71
C LEU A 55 3.22 -24.72 10.07
N GLN A 56 3.10 -25.03 11.35
CA GLN A 56 2.03 -25.89 11.86
C GLN A 56 0.92 -25.00 12.42
N VAL A 57 -0.23 -25.09 11.75
CA VAL A 57 -1.41 -24.29 12.03
C VAL A 57 -2.47 -25.19 12.65
N PRO A 58 -3.07 -24.82 13.80
CA PRO A 58 -4.23 -25.52 14.32
C PRO A 58 -5.38 -25.56 13.30
N ASN A 59 -6.12 -26.66 13.26
CA ASN A 59 -7.24 -26.85 12.32
C ASN A 59 -8.31 -25.75 12.44
N GLU A 60 -8.44 -25.13 13.62
CA GLU A 60 -9.41 -24.08 13.94
C GLU A 60 -9.17 -22.75 13.18
N ILE A 61 -7.98 -22.53 12.61
CA ILE A 61 -7.62 -21.25 11.96
C ILE A 61 -8.25 -21.09 10.57
N VAL A 62 -8.73 -22.17 9.94
CA VAL A 62 -9.30 -22.13 8.58
C VAL A 62 -10.48 -21.16 8.46
N ASP A 63 -11.28 -21.03 9.50
CA ASP A 63 -12.46 -20.17 9.47
C ASP A 63 -12.14 -18.69 9.73
N VAL A 64 -11.11 -18.41 10.54
CA VAL A 64 -10.63 -17.04 10.80
C VAL A 64 -9.99 -16.40 9.57
N VAL A 65 -9.28 -17.20 8.75
CA VAL A 65 -8.61 -16.70 7.54
C VAL A 65 -9.61 -16.21 6.49
N LYS A 66 -10.80 -16.83 6.40
CA LYS A 66 -11.85 -16.42 5.47
C LYS A 66 -12.36 -15.01 5.78
N GLU A 67 -12.56 -14.70 7.06
CA GLU A 67 -13.03 -13.38 7.49
C GLU A 67 -11.98 -12.27 7.25
N GLN A 68 -10.69 -12.58 7.43
CA GLN A 68 -9.61 -11.61 7.22
C GLN A 68 -9.38 -11.31 5.73
N GLN A 69 -9.48 -12.31 4.85
CA GLN A 69 -9.40 -12.10 3.40
C GLN A 69 -10.49 -11.14 2.89
N VAL A 70 -11.70 -11.24 3.45
CA VAL A 70 -12.81 -10.33 3.10
C VAL A 70 -12.49 -8.89 3.51
N LYS A 71 -11.88 -8.67 4.68
CA LYS A 71 -11.47 -7.33 5.13
C LYS A 71 -10.37 -6.72 4.27
N ASP A 72 -9.36 -7.51 3.89
CA ASP A 72 -8.27 -7.02 3.03
C ASP A 72 -8.72 -6.76 1.59
N GLN A 73 -9.67 -7.56 1.09
CA GLN A 73 -10.28 -7.34 -0.22
C GLN A 73 -11.20 -6.11 -0.22
N ALA A 74 -11.92 -5.85 0.88
CA ALA A 74 -12.69 -4.63 1.07
C ALA A 74 -11.80 -3.37 1.11
N ASN A 75 -10.63 -3.45 1.76
CA ASN A 75 -9.66 -2.36 1.80
C ASN A 75 -8.97 -2.10 0.44
N ARG A 76 -8.82 -3.13 -0.41
CA ARG A 76 -8.32 -2.99 -1.78
C ARG A 76 -9.40 -2.55 -2.79
N GLY A 77 -10.67 -2.83 -2.52
CA GLY A 77 -11.81 -2.42 -3.35
C GLY A 77 -12.30 -0.99 -3.12
N GLY A 78 -11.87 -0.33 -2.03
CA GLY A 78 -12.32 1.03 -1.65
C GLY A 78 -11.65 2.20 -2.39
N ARG A 79 -10.59 1.97 -3.18
CA ARG A 79 -9.95 3.00 -4.02
C ARG A 79 -10.33 2.80 -5.48
N GLY A 80 -11.59 3.02 -5.82
CA GLY A 80 -12.01 3.00 -7.22
C GLY A 80 -13.48 3.20 -7.54
N GLY A 81 -14.35 3.51 -6.57
CA GLY A 81 -15.78 3.61 -6.87
C GLY A 81 -16.63 4.30 -5.82
N SER A 82 -16.57 5.64 -5.77
CA SER A 82 -17.77 6.50 -5.71
C SER A 82 -17.41 7.97 -5.45
N SER A 83 -17.80 8.84 -6.39
CA SER A 83 -18.79 9.90 -6.14
C SER A 83 -18.47 11.22 -6.86
N ALA A 84 -18.98 11.33 -8.09
CA ALA A 84 -19.63 12.53 -8.65
C ALA A 84 -20.36 12.06 -9.93
N ARG A 85 -21.53 11.42 -9.82
CA ARG A 85 -22.84 12.08 -9.82
C ARG A 85 -22.85 13.38 -10.65
N GLY A 86 -22.82 13.21 -11.97
CA GLY A 86 -23.18 14.23 -12.96
C GLY A 86 -24.34 13.74 -13.83
N ASP A 87 -25.47 13.41 -13.19
CA ASP A 87 -26.76 13.24 -13.86
C ASP A 87 -27.28 14.63 -14.22
N HIS A 88 -27.09 15.07 -15.46
CA HIS A 88 -27.83 16.21 -16.04
C HIS A 88 -28.27 15.80 -17.45
N ARG A 89 -29.31 14.96 -17.50
CA ARG A 89 -30.24 14.98 -18.63
C ARG A 89 -31.05 16.28 -18.55
N GLY A 90 -30.90 17.10 -19.58
CA GLY A 90 -31.85 18.16 -19.90
C GLY A 90 -31.21 19.54 -19.91
N ASP A 91 -30.95 20.08 -21.10
CA ASP A 91 -31.78 21.20 -21.55
C ASP A 91 -31.72 21.38 -23.07
N ARG A 92 -32.88 21.70 -23.64
CA ARG A 92 -33.07 22.04 -25.04
C ARG A 92 -32.65 23.49 -25.27
N GLY A 93 -31.96 23.73 -26.36
CA GLY A 93 -32.20 24.94 -27.17
C GLY A 93 -31.18 26.07 -27.02
N GLY A 94 -30.86 26.68 -28.16
CA GLY A 94 -29.98 27.85 -28.25
C GLY A 94 -29.04 27.74 -29.46
N ARG A 95 -29.58 27.76 -30.68
CA ARG A 95 -29.64 28.99 -31.50
C ARG A 95 -28.24 29.54 -31.81
N GLY A 96 -27.78 29.26 -33.02
CA GLY A 96 -26.42 29.56 -33.45
C GLY A 96 -26.06 31.03 -33.52
N THR A 97 -24.78 31.30 -33.76
CA THR A 97 -24.34 32.52 -34.45
C THR A 97 -23.02 32.20 -35.15
N ARG A 98 -23.08 32.17 -36.48
CA ARG A 98 -21.91 32.40 -37.35
C ARG A 98 -21.52 33.87 -37.22
N GLY A 99 -20.27 34.16 -36.90
CA GLY A 99 -19.69 35.51 -37.01
C GLY A 99 -18.17 35.44 -36.97
N ARG A 100 -17.49 35.38 -38.12
CA ARG A 100 -16.91 36.52 -38.85
C ARG A 100 -15.86 37.31 -38.04
N GLY A 101 -14.60 36.88 -38.18
CA GLY A 101 -13.61 37.65 -38.96
C GLY A 101 -12.67 38.63 -38.23
N ARG A 102 -11.48 38.77 -38.84
CA ARG A 102 -10.47 39.85 -38.73
C ARG A 102 -9.65 39.84 -37.42
N GLY A 103 -8.32 39.93 -37.39
CA GLY A 103 -7.31 40.14 -38.41
C GLY A 103 -5.96 40.45 -37.72
N ARG A 104 -4.86 40.06 -38.38
CA ARG A 104 -3.51 40.69 -38.48
C ARG A 104 -2.87 41.49 -37.33
N GLY A 105 -1.58 41.19 -37.10
CA GLY A 105 -0.50 42.07 -36.60
C GLY A 105 0.13 41.53 -35.31
N ARG A 106 1.39 41.08 -35.18
CA ARG A 106 2.71 41.41 -35.76
C ARG A 106 3.06 42.91 -35.72
N GLY A 107 3.91 43.26 -34.74
CA GLY A 107 4.51 44.58 -34.51
C GLY A 107 3.71 45.39 -33.48
N GLY A 108 4.27 46.01 -32.44
CA GLY A 108 5.66 46.27 -32.06
C GLY A 108 5.66 47.41 -31.03
N GLY A 109 6.68 47.46 -30.17
CA GLY A 109 7.01 48.59 -29.28
C GLY A 109 6.22 48.66 -27.98
N GLY A 110 6.79 48.92 -26.81
CA GLY A 110 8.16 49.27 -26.45
C GLY A 110 8.21 49.75 -24.99
N GLY A 111 9.41 49.69 -24.39
CA GLY A 111 9.81 50.39 -23.16
C GLY A 111 9.47 49.65 -21.85
N GLY A 112 10.39 49.43 -20.92
CA GLY A 112 11.80 49.82 -20.83
C GLY A 112 12.35 49.53 -19.43
N GLY A 113 13.68 49.41 -19.34
CA GLY A 113 14.50 49.50 -18.12
C GLY A 113 14.54 48.23 -17.25
N GLY A 114 15.67 47.65 -16.85
CA GLY A 114 17.04 48.13 -16.82
C GLY A 114 17.67 47.71 -15.48
N GLY A 115 18.85 47.07 -15.55
CA GLY A 115 19.71 46.75 -14.39
C GLY A 115 19.49 45.35 -13.82
N GLY A 116 20.48 44.50 -13.59
CA GLY A 116 21.93 44.65 -13.64
C GLY A 116 22.55 43.69 -12.61
N GLY A 117 23.62 42.99 -13.01
CA GLY A 117 24.51 42.22 -12.13
C GLY A 117 23.99 40.83 -11.71
N GLY A 118 24.69 39.71 -11.85
CA GLY A 118 26.12 39.51 -11.99
C GLY A 118 26.70 38.90 -10.70
N GLY A 119 26.85 37.57 -10.70
CA GLY A 119 27.91 36.84 -10.01
C GLY A 119 27.82 36.64 -8.49
N GLY A 120 28.18 35.44 -8.06
CA GLY A 120 28.66 35.18 -6.71
C GLY A 120 28.26 33.82 -6.16
N SER A 121 29.21 32.89 -6.22
CA SER A 121 29.50 31.80 -5.26
C SER A 121 28.37 30.85 -4.82
#